data_AF-A0A9R0ZID6-F1
#
_entry.id   AF-A0A9R0ZID6-F1
#
_cell.length_a   1.000
_cell.length_b   1.000
_cell.length_c   1.000
_cell.angle_alpha   90.00
_cell.angle_beta   90.00
_cell.angle_gamma   90.00
#
_symmetry.space_group_name_H-M   'P 1'
#
loop_
_entity.id
_entity.type
_entity.pdbx_description
1 polymer ?
#
loop_
_entity_poly.entity_id
_entity_poly.type
_entity_poly.pdbx_seq_one_letter_code
_entity_poly.pdbx_strand_id
1 'polypeptide(L)'
;MRCGPVLGTTGGHAFFWRNQIVEKGEFPSTASTLRQVRGIGDYTAGAIASIAFNEVTPLVDGNVVRVISRLFAIADNPKESSTVKRFWELAGQLVDPSRPGDFNQAMMELGATLCSKTKPDCSQCPVSGHCQALALSHENPLVGVTDYPRVVPKAKPRRDFAAVCVVQIAQGLEQETAAGKCNSFLLIKRPEEGLLAGLWEFPSVLVDERKTDPLNRRKEMDRYLKQLVDIDVEQESNLVLREDVGQHVHIFSHIRLTMHVELMVLKIKGDVGQVCNKGQGSTKLKLVDESSIDSMGLTSGIRKVYNMVKAFKEKKLLEQSQMPTRKRSRRQKQ
;
A
#
# COMPACT_ATOMS: atom_id res chain seq x y z
N MET A 1 -13.17 -10.72 23.24
CA MET A 1 -12.59 -11.42 22.07
C MET A 1 -11.79 -10.41 21.27
N ARG A 2 -10.56 -10.75 20.86
CA ARG A 2 -9.63 -9.85 20.15
C ARG A 2 -10.17 -9.58 18.75
N CYS A 3 -10.60 -8.34 18.47
CA CYS A 3 -10.86 -7.89 17.12
C CYS A 3 -9.54 -7.97 16.32
N GLY A 4 -9.49 -8.86 15.33
CA GLY A 4 -8.38 -8.92 14.38
C GLY A 4 -8.31 -7.66 13.53
N PRO A 5 -7.11 -7.22 13.10
CA PRO A 5 -6.96 -6.03 12.29
C PRO A 5 -7.60 -6.23 10.91
N VAL A 6 -8.56 -5.38 10.58
CA VAL A 6 -9.10 -5.27 9.21
C VAL A 6 -7.99 -4.76 8.30
N LEU A 7 -7.39 -5.69 7.57
CA LEU A 7 -6.36 -5.43 6.58
C LEU A 7 -6.98 -4.75 5.35
N GLY A 8 -6.61 -3.49 5.13
CA GLY A 8 -6.67 -2.87 3.81
C GLY A 8 -7.46 -1.57 3.75
N THR A 9 -6.91 -0.48 4.30
CA THR A 9 -6.81 0.87 3.69
C THR A 9 -6.34 1.87 4.74
N THR A 10 -5.26 2.62 4.41
CA THR A 10 -4.82 3.89 5.01
C THR A 10 -5.04 4.08 6.52
N GLY A 11 -3.99 3.85 7.31
CA GLY A 11 -3.95 4.15 8.76
C GLY A 11 -4.21 5.63 9.15
N GLY A 12 -4.46 6.53 8.19
CA GLY A 12 -4.86 7.91 8.43
C GLY A 12 -6.34 8.12 8.75
N HIS A 13 -7.25 7.30 8.18
CA HIS A 13 -8.69 7.51 8.39
C HIS A 13 -9.13 7.13 9.81
N ALA A 14 -8.69 5.96 10.31
CA ALA A 14 -8.94 5.49 11.68
C ALA A 14 -8.52 6.49 12.76
N PHE A 15 -7.35 7.11 12.58
CA PHE A 15 -6.85 8.13 13.48
C PHE A 15 -7.71 9.41 13.45
N PHE A 16 -8.16 9.82 12.27
CA PHE A 16 -8.92 11.05 12.07
C PHE A 16 -10.30 10.99 12.73
N TRP A 17 -11.07 9.92 12.53
CA TRP A 17 -12.40 9.84 13.15
C TRP A 17 -12.35 9.57 14.65
N ARG A 18 -11.33 8.86 15.15
CA ARG A 18 -11.12 8.73 16.60
C ARG A 18 -11.01 10.09 17.27
N ASN A 19 -10.17 10.98 16.74
CA ASN A 19 -10.00 12.31 17.34
C ASN A 19 -11.28 13.15 17.22
N GLN A 20 -11.98 13.06 16.09
CA GLN A 20 -13.26 13.75 15.88
C GLN A 20 -14.35 13.28 16.85
N ILE A 21 -14.39 11.99 17.19
CA ILE A 21 -15.33 11.43 18.17
C ILE A 21 -14.94 11.86 19.59
N VAL A 22 -13.65 11.81 19.93
CA VAL A 22 -13.15 12.26 21.25
C VAL A 22 -13.44 13.74 21.48
N GLU A 23 -13.27 14.58 20.46
CA GLU A 23 -13.60 16.02 20.52
C GLU A 23 -15.10 16.28 20.73
N LYS A 24 -15.98 15.41 20.21
CA LYS A 24 -17.44 15.51 20.36
C LYS A 24 -17.97 14.95 21.68
N GLY A 25 -17.15 14.26 22.46
CA GLY A 25 -17.50 13.75 23.81
C GLY A 25 -18.44 12.54 23.85
N GLU A 26 -19.22 12.26 22.79
CA GLU A 26 -20.11 11.11 22.71
C GLU A 26 -19.87 10.29 21.43
N PHE A 27 -19.90 8.95 21.59
CA PHE A 27 -19.73 8.04 20.47
C PHE A 27 -21.06 7.91 19.69
N PRO A 28 -21.09 8.17 18.37
CA PRO A 28 -22.32 8.07 17.59
C PRO A 28 -22.88 6.65 17.59
N SER A 29 -24.12 6.50 18.04
CA SER A 29 -24.76 5.19 18.24
C SER A 29 -25.62 4.72 17.06
N THR A 30 -25.83 5.57 16.06
CA THR A 30 -26.68 5.23 14.90
C THR A 30 -25.91 5.20 13.59
N ALA A 31 -26.33 4.36 12.64
CA ALA A 31 -25.73 4.24 11.33
C ALA A 31 -25.79 5.57 10.56
N SER A 32 -26.88 6.33 10.71
CA SER A 32 -27.03 7.64 10.07
C SER A 32 -26.02 8.68 10.59
N THR A 33 -25.74 8.70 11.89
CA THR A 33 -24.77 9.62 12.50
C THR A 33 -23.33 9.17 12.24
N LEU A 34 -23.08 7.85 12.27
CA LEU A 34 -21.79 7.26 11.95
C LEU A 34 -21.36 7.55 10.50
N ARG A 35 -22.28 7.52 9.52
CA ARG A 35 -21.99 7.86 8.11
C ARG A 35 -21.52 9.31 7.91
N GLN A 36 -21.85 10.22 8.83
CA GLN A 36 -21.41 11.62 8.74
C GLN A 36 -19.94 11.79 9.13
N VAL A 37 -19.34 10.78 9.76
CA VAL A 37 -17.96 10.79 10.21
C VAL A 37 -17.04 10.45 9.04
N ARG A 38 -16.04 11.31 8.79
CA ARG A 38 -15.13 11.14 7.65
C ARG A 38 -14.37 9.81 7.75
N GLY A 39 -14.51 8.98 6.73
CA GLY A 39 -13.85 7.66 6.65
C GLY A 39 -14.69 6.50 7.15
N ILE A 40 -15.90 6.75 7.66
CA ILE A 40 -16.89 5.72 7.98
C ILE A 40 -17.88 5.62 6.81
N GLY A 41 -17.82 4.51 6.07
CA GLY A 41 -18.79 4.19 5.00
C GLY A 41 -19.97 3.36 5.50
N ASP A 42 -20.92 3.05 4.61
CA ASP A 42 -22.15 2.32 4.93
C ASP A 42 -21.89 0.99 5.65
N TYR A 43 -20.88 0.23 5.20
CA TYR A 43 -20.48 -1.02 5.84
C TYR A 43 -20.08 -0.82 7.30
N THR A 44 -19.16 0.11 7.57
CA THR A 44 -18.64 0.36 8.92
C THR A 44 -19.70 0.96 9.83
N ALA A 45 -20.52 1.86 9.29
CA ALA A 45 -21.65 2.42 10.02
C ALA A 45 -22.65 1.34 10.42
N GLY A 46 -23.08 0.49 9.47
CA GLY A 46 -23.97 -0.64 9.74
C GLY A 46 -23.38 -1.63 10.74
N ALA A 47 -22.10 -1.97 10.61
CA ALA A 47 -21.39 -2.86 11.53
C ALA A 47 -21.42 -2.37 12.96
N ILE A 48 -20.98 -1.14 13.19
CA ILE A 48 -20.90 -0.55 14.53
C ILE A 48 -22.31 -0.42 15.11
N ALA A 49 -23.25 0.14 14.35
CA ALA A 49 -24.62 0.37 14.78
C ALA A 49 -25.34 -0.94 15.15
N SER A 50 -25.27 -1.97 14.32
CA SER A 50 -25.94 -3.24 14.61
C SER A 50 -25.27 -4.03 15.73
N ILE A 51 -23.94 -4.07 15.76
CA ILE A 51 -23.20 -4.95 16.70
C ILE A 51 -23.08 -4.29 18.09
N ALA A 52 -22.76 -3.01 18.15
CA ALA A 52 -22.52 -2.33 19.41
C ALA A 52 -23.78 -1.70 20.01
N PHE A 53 -24.73 -1.27 19.17
CA PHE A 53 -25.90 -0.49 19.59
C PHE A 53 -27.24 -1.16 19.28
N ASN A 54 -27.22 -2.39 18.74
CA ASN A 54 -28.41 -3.16 18.40
C ASN A 54 -29.38 -2.43 17.44
N GLU A 55 -28.89 -1.51 16.61
CA GLU A 55 -29.71 -0.87 15.59
C GLU A 55 -30.05 -1.90 14.50
N VAL A 56 -31.32 -1.96 14.11
CA VAL A 56 -31.81 -2.81 13.01
C VAL A 56 -31.40 -2.18 11.68
N THR A 57 -30.13 -2.36 11.32
CA THR A 57 -29.54 -1.88 10.07
C THR A 57 -28.79 -3.00 9.38
N PRO A 58 -28.86 -3.10 8.04
CA PRO A 58 -28.05 -4.04 7.30
C PRO A 58 -26.56 -3.70 7.34
N LEU A 59 -25.77 -4.73 7.10
CA LEU A 59 -24.36 -4.66 6.78
C LEU A 59 -24.12 -5.47 5.51
N VAL A 60 -23.45 -4.88 4.52
CA VAL A 60 -23.17 -5.56 3.26
C VAL A 60 -21.67 -5.45 2.93
N ASP A 61 -20.99 -6.58 2.91
CA ASP A 61 -19.61 -6.74 2.41
C ASP A 61 -19.57 -7.74 1.23
N GLY A 62 -18.36 -8.07 0.76
CA GLY A 62 -18.21 -9.05 -0.33
C GLY A 62 -18.66 -10.48 0.03
N ASN A 63 -18.73 -10.82 1.32
CA ASN A 63 -19.24 -12.11 1.80
C ASN A 63 -20.77 -12.12 1.78
N VAL A 64 -21.39 -11.09 2.36
CA VAL A 64 -22.85 -10.92 2.38
C VAL A 64 -23.41 -10.80 0.96
N VAL A 65 -22.78 -10.01 0.08
CA VAL A 65 -23.17 -9.93 -1.34
C VAL A 65 -23.21 -11.30 -1.99
N ARG A 66 -22.20 -12.14 -1.73
CA ARG A 66 -22.12 -13.49 -2.29
C ARG A 66 -23.19 -14.42 -1.73
N VAL A 67 -23.43 -14.37 -0.41
CA VAL A 67 -24.48 -15.14 0.25
C VAL A 67 -25.86 -14.76 -0.31
N ILE A 68 -26.21 -13.46 -0.30
CA ILE A 68 -27.49 -12.96 -0.80
C ILE A 68 -27.65 -13.27 -2.29
N SER A 69 -26.61 -13.07 -3.09
CA SER A 69 -26.64 -13.41 -4.52
C SER A 69 -26.98 -14.88 -4.77
N ARG A 70 -26.45 -15.80 -3.96
CA ARG A 70 -26.75 -17.24 -4.07
C ARG A 70 -28.12 -17.59 -3.52
N LEU A 71 -28.51 -16.99 -2.39
CA LEU A 71 -29.82 -17.22 -1.78
C LEU A 71 -30.96 -16.85 -2.74
N PHE A 72 -30.83 -15.74 -3.47
CA PHE A 72 -31.85 -15.22 -4.40
C PHE A 72 -31.52 -15.41 -5.88
N ALA A 73 -30.52 -16.24 -6.21
CA ALA A 73 -30.07 -16.49 -7.59
C ALA A 73 -29.87 -15.21 -8.43
N ILE A 74 -29.23 -14.20 -7.85
CA ILE A 74 -28.94 -12.91 -8.51
C ILE A 74 -27.63 -13.01 -9.29
N ALA A 75 -27.72 -13.14 -10.62
CA ALA A 75 -26.58 -13.21 -11.53
C ALA A 75 -26.09 -11.84 -12.04
N ASP A 76 -26.53 -10.75 -11.42
CA ASP A 76 -26.16 -9.39 -11.81
C ASP A 76 -24.69 -9.08 -11.47
N ASN A 77 -24.16 -8.03 -12.10
CA ASN A 77 -22.84 -7.50 -11.78
C ASN A 77 -22.85 -6.87 -10.37
N PRO A 78 -22.11 -7.40 -9.39
CA PRO A 78 -22.17 -6.92 -8.00
C PRO A 78 -21.54 -5.55 -7.78
N LYS A 79 -20.96 -4.93 -8.82
CA LYS A 79 -20.36 -3.59 -8.78
C LYS A 79 -21.25 -2.52 -9.42
N GLU A 80 -22.33 -2.91 -10.10
CA GLU A 80 -23.28 -1.94 -10.64
C GLU A 80 -24.07 -1.28 -9.51
N SER A 81 -24.29 0.03 -9.63
CA SER A 81 -24.92 0.83 -8.57
C SER A 81 -26.35 0.36 -8.25
N SER A 82 -27.12 -0.05 -9.26
CA SER A 82 -28.45 -0.66 -9.10
C SER A 82 -28.38 -1.97 -8.33
N THR A 83 -27.45 -2.85 -8.68
CA THR A 83 -27.24 -4.14 -8.02
C THR A 83 -26.80 -3.99 -6.57
N VAL A 84 -25.89 -3.04 -6.31
CA VAL A 84 -25.45 -2.71 -4.95
C VAL A 84 -26.65 -2.27 -4.11
N LYS A 85 -27.49 -1.36 -4.60
CA LYS A 85 -28.72 -0.93 -3.90
C LYS A 85 -29.64 -2.11 -3.60
N ARG A 86 -29.85 -2.99 -4.58
CA ARG A 86 -30.66 -4.21 -4.42
C ARG A 86 -30.12 -5.11 -3.30
N PHE A 87 -28.80 -5.30 -3.20
CA PHE A 87 -28.20 -6.07 -2.11
C PHE A 87 -28.41 -5.42 -0.74
N TRP A 88 -28.32 -4.09 -0.65
CA TRP A 88 -28.62 -3.36 0.58
C TRP A 88 -30.08 -3.47 1.01
N GLU A 89 -31.01 -3.38 0.06
CA GLU A 89 -32.44 -3.56 0.31
C GLU A 89 -32.76 -4.98 0.79
N LEU A 90 -32.25 -6.00 0.11
CA LEU A 90 -32.42 -7.41 0.51
C LEU A 90 -31.79 -7.69 1.86
N ALA A 91 -30.59 -7.18 2.12
CA ALA A 91 -29.97 -7.30 3.44
C ALA A 91 -30.86 -6.67 4.51
N GLY A 92 -31.39 -5.47 4.27
CA GLY A 92 -32.28 -4.77 5.21
C GLY A 92 -33.57 -5.54 5.52
N GLN A 93 -34.12 -6.27 4.55
CA GLN A 93 -35.28 -7.13 4.75
C GLN A 93 -34.97 -8.39 5.56
N LEU A 94 -33.71 -8.84 5.54
CA LEU A 94 -33.29 -10.07 6.21
C LEU A 94 -32.82 -9.86 7.66
N VAL A 95 -32.40 -8.65 8.03
CA VAL A 95 -31.87 -8.39 9.37
C VAL A 95 -32.90 -8.75 10.43
N ASP A 96 -32.49 -9.61 11.38
CA ASP A 96 -33.32 -9.94 12.53
C ASP A 96 -33.57 -8.70 13.40
N PRO A 97 -34.83 -8.30 13.64
CA PRO A 97 -35.14 -7.12 14.44
C PRO A 97 -34.73 -7.25 15.91
N SER A 98 -34.58 -8.48 16.43
CA SER A 98 -34.26 -8.72 17.84
C SER A 98 -32.76 -8.76 18.09
N ARG A 99 -32.00 -9.31 17.13
CA ARG A 99 -30.56 -9.57 17.21
C ARG A 99 -29.84 -9.16 15.93
N PRO A 100 -29.94 -7.88 15.52
CA PRO A 100 -29.38 -7.41 14.25
C PRO A 100 -27.85 -7.59 14.16
N GLY A 101 -27.13 -7.36 15.27
CA GLY A 101 -25.68 -7.57 15.35
C GLY A 101 -25.27 -9.02 15.08
N ASP A 102 -25.88 -9.97 15.80
CA ASP A 102 -25.61 -11.39 15.64
C ASP A 102 -25.99 -11.87 14.23
N PHE A 103 -27.10 -11.40 13.68
CA PHE A 103 -27.51 -11.72 12.32
C PHE A 103 -26.48 -11.26 11.28
N ASN A 104 -26.05 -10.00 11.36
CA ASN A 104 -25.04 -9.45 10.44
C ASN A 104 -23.70 -10.20 10.57
N GLN A 105 -23.30 -10.55 11.79
CA GLN A 105 -22.11 -11.38 12.02
C GLN A 105 -22.26 -12.80 11.46
N ALA A 106 -23.41 -13.44 11.66
CA ALA A 106 -23.70 -14.76 11.12
C ALA A 106 -23.69 -14.77 9.58
N MET A 107 -24.22 -13.73 8.93
CA MET A 107 -24.18 -13.58 7.47
C MET A 107 -22.75 -13.43 6.93
N MET A 108 -21.91 -12.63 7.59
CA MET A 108 -20.48 -12.51 7.24
C MET A 108 -19.76 -13.85 7.42
N GLU A 109 -19.97 -14.51 8.56
CA GLU A 109 -19.31 -15.77 8.92
C GLU A 109 -19.72 -16.90 7.99
N LEU A 110 -21.01 -16.99 7.64
CA LEU A 110 -21.53 -17.94 6.65
C LEU A 110 -20.81 -17.78 5.31
N GLY A 111 -20.65 -16.54 4.85
CA GLY A 111 -19.90 -16.25 3.63
C GLY A 111 -18.43 -16.64 3.76
N ALA A 112 -17.79 -16.32 4.88
CA ALA A 112 -16.37 -16.55 5.09
C ALA A 112 -16.00 -18.05 5.19
N THR A 113 -16.85 -18.85 5.83
CA THR A 113 -16.52 -20.24 6.23
C THR A 113 -17.14 -21.31 5.33
N LEU A 114 -18.44 -21.21 5.02
CA LEU A 114 -19.16 -22.26 4.29
C LEU A 114 -19.46 -21.83 2.86
N CYS A 115 -20.06 -20.66 2.67
CA CYS A 115 -20.45 -20.14 1.37
C CYS A 115 -19.26 -19.45 0.68
N SER A 116 -18.14 -20.16 0.54
CA SER A 116 -16.89 -19.63 0.00
C SER A 116 -16.98 -19.30 -1.50
N LYS A 117 -16.03 -18.51 -2.01
CA LYS A 117 -16.04 -18.04 -3.41
C LYS A 117 -15.95 -19.20 -4.42
N THR A 118 -15.07 -20.16 -4.19
CA THR A 118 -14.69 -21.18 -5.19
C THR A 118 -15.25 -22.56 -4.91
N LYS A 119 -15.33 -22.96 -3.64
CA LYS A 119 -15.79 -24.29 -3.21
C LYS A 119 -16.71 -24.13 -2.00
N PRO A 120 -17.97 -23.72 -2.20
CA PRO A 120 -18.90 -23.60 -1.09
C PRO A 120 -19.25 -24.99 -0.53
N ASP A 121 -19.28 -25.13 0.79
CA ASP A 121 -19.77 -26.34 1.45
C ASP A 121 -21.28 -26.23 1.66
N CYS A 122 -22.02 -26.49 0.57
CA CYS A 122 -23.49 -26.45 0.59
C CYS A 122 -24.10 -27.54 1.47
N SER A 123 -23.37 -28.64 1.73
CA SER A 123 -23.86 -29.77 2.53
C SER A 123 -23.96 -29.42 4.03
N GLN A 124 -23.04 -28.58 4.52
CA GLN A 124 -23.02 -28.08 5.89
C GLN A 124 -23.70 -26.72 6.04
N CYS A 125 -24.22 -26.14 4.94
CA CYS A 125 -24.83 -24.81 4.97
C CYS A 125 -26.19 -24.85 5.70
N PRO A 126 -26.37 -24.09 6.79
CA PRO A 126 -27.58 -24.14 7.62
C PRO A 126 -28.82 -23.58 6.90
N VAL A 127 -28.62 -22.82 5.82
CA VAL A 127 -29.69 -22.20 5.02
C VAL A 127 -29.76 -22.77 3.60
N SER A 128 -29.16 -23.93 3.37
CA SER A 128 -29.14 -24.62 2.06
C SER A 128 -30.55 -24.83 1.49
N GLY A 129 -31.53 -25.17 2.34
CA GLY A 129 -32.93 -25.36 1.93
C GLY A 129 -33.62 -24.09 1.40
N HIS A 130 -33.06 -22.90 1.66
CA HIS A 130 -33.56 -21.63 1.15
C HIS A 130 -32.73 -21.07 -0.01
N CYS A 131 -31.69 -21.79 -0.44
CA CYS A 131 -30.74 -21.30 -1.44
C CYS A 131 -31.23 -21.58 -2.87
N GLN A 132 -31.72 -20.56 -3.56
CA GLN A 132 -32.20 -20.70 -4.94
C GLN A 132 -31.09 -21.13 -5.91
N ALA A 133 -29.87 -20.62 -5.76
CA ALA A 133 -28.76 -21.06 -6.60
C ALA A 133 -28.42 -22.54 -6.42
N LEU A 134 -28.60 -23.09 -5.20
CA LEU A 134 -28.41 -24.52 -4.95
C LEU A 134 -29.52 -25.35 -5.61
N ALA A 135 -30.77 -24.94 -5.46
CA ALA A 135 -31.91 -25.58 -6.13
C ALA A 135 -31.71 -25.63 -7.65
N LEU A 136 -31.34 -24.50 -8.27
CA LEU A 136 -31.05 -24.42 -9.70
C LEU A 136 -29.89 -25.34 -10.13
N SER A 137 -28.86 -25.47 -9.29
CA SER A 137 -27.73 -26.37 -9.59
C SER A 137 -28.09 -27.86 -9.54
N HIS A 138 -29.10 -28.22 -8.75
CA HIS A 138 -29.62 -29.60 -8.72
C HIS A 138 -30.51 -29.88 -9.94
N GLU A 139 -31.23 -28.88 -10.44
CA GLU A 139 -32.07 -28.99 -11.64
C GLU A 139 -31.24 -29.03 -12.93
N ASN A 140 -30.15 -28.26 -13.00
CA ASN A 140 -29.28 -28.18 -14.16
C ASN A 140 -27.80 -28.31 -13.79
N PRO A 141 -27.14 -29.45 -14.12
CA PRO A 141 -25.72 -29.67 -13.85
C PRO A 141 -24.76 -28.66 -14.51
N LEU A 142 -25.22 -27.87 -15.48
CA LEU A 142 -24.43 -26.82 -16.13
C LEU A 142 -24.39 -25.51 -15.32
N VAL A 143 -25.26 -25.36 -14.32
CA VAL A 143 -25.35 -24.15 -13.49
C VAL A 143 -24.79 -24.46 -12.11
N GLY A 144 -23.71 -23.80 -11.74
CA GLY A 144 -23.11 -23.92 -10.42
C GLY A 144 -23.63 -22.85 -9.46
N VAL A 145 -23.67 -23.16 -8.15
CA VAL A 145 -23.84 -22.15 -7.10
C VAL A 145 -22.78 -21.04 -7.21
N THR A 146 -21.62 -21.35 -7.78
CA THR A 146 -20.51 -20.42 -8.03
C THR A 146 -20.75 -19.43 -9.16
N ASP A 147 -21.79 -19.62 -9.97
CA ASP A 147 -22.16 -18.68 -11.04
C ASP A 147 -22.82 -17.40 -10.50
N TYR A 148 -23.16 -17.42 -9.21
CA TYR A 148 -23.78 -16.33 -8.47
C TYR A 148 -22.82 -15.79 -7.38
N PRO A 149 -22.48 -14.48 -7.38
CA PRO A 149 -22.81 -13.47 -8.39
C PRO A 149 -21.94 -13.65 -9.64
N ARG A 150 -22.35 -13.04 -10.75
CA ARG A 150 -21.58 -13.08 -12.00
C ARG A 150 -20.17 -12.54 -11.76
N VAL A 151 -19.19 -13.37 -12.11
CA VAL A 151 -17.78 -13.00 -12.01
C VAL A 151 -17.48 -11.96 -13.07
N VAL A 152 -17.24 -10.73 -12.63
CA VAL A 152 -16.81 -9.64 -13.52
C VAL A 152 -15.30 -9.70 -13.70
N PRO A 153 -14.80 -9.83 -14.95
CA PRO A 153 -13.37 -9.76 -15.23
C PRO A 153 -12.79 -8.46 -14.68
N LYS A 154 -11.68 -8.55 -13.95
CA LYS A 154 -10.97 -7.34 -13.50
C LYS A 154 -10.26 -6.74 -14.71
N ALA A 155 -10.44 -5.43 -14.92
CA ALA A 155 -9.63 -4.69 -15.88
C ALA A 155 -8.15 -4.87 -15.56
N LYS A 156 -7.31 -4.97 -16.60
CA LYS A 156 -5.86 -5.09 -16.42
C LYS A 156 -5.36 -3.82 -15.72
N PRO A 157 -4.54 -3.93 -14.66
CA PRO A 157 -3.93 -2.76 -14.03
C PRO A 157 -3.14 -1.95 -15.05
N ARG A 158 -3.21 -0.62 -14.96
CA ARG A 158 -2.37 0.24 -15.79
C ARG A 158 -0.90 0.00 -15.46
N ARG A 159 -0.02 0.12 -16.44
CA ARG A 159 1.42 -0.10 -16.28
C ARG A 159 2.10 1.25 -16.19
N ASP A 160 2.66 1.54 -15.02
CA ASP A 160 3.40 2.77 -14.76
C ASP A 160 4.88 2.41 -14.55
N PHE A 161 5.78 3.30 -14.96
CA PHE A 161 7.22 3.14 -14.78
C PHE A 161 7.75 4.33 -14.00
N ALA A 162 8.64 4.07 -13.04
CA ALA A 162 9.26 5.11 -12.24
C ALA A 162 10.78 4.90 -12.18
N ALA A 163 11.53 5.99 -12.30
CA ALA A 163 12.91 6.03 -11.85
C ALA A 163 12.91 6.42 -10.37
N VAL A 164 13.57 5.62 -9.52
CA VAL A 164 13.68 5.83 -8.08
C VAL A 164 15.15 5.95 -7.73
N CYS A 165 15.52 7.06 -7.09
CA CYS A 165 16.89 7.34 -6.70
C CYS A 165 17.01 7.32 -5.18
N VAL A 166 17.78 6.35 -4.66
CA VAL A 166 18.13 6.31 -3.25
C VAL A 166 19.37 7.16 -3.06
N VAL A 167 19.15 8.40 -2.63
CA VAL A 167 20.21 9.36 -2.38
C VAL A 167 20.73 9.17 -0.96
N GLN A 168 22.00 8.79 -0.85
CA GLN A 168 22.74 8.66 0.38
C GLN A 168 23.76 9.78 0.49
N ILE A 169 23.77 10.48 1.62
CA ILE A 169 24.75 11.51 1.95
C ILE A 169 25.81 10.87 2.85
N ALA A 170 27.04 10.81 2.34
CA ALA A 170 28.22 10.44 3.10
C ALA A 170 28.76 11.69 3.80
N GLN A 171 28.69 11.73 5.12
CA GLN A 171 29.32 12.79 5.92
C GLN A 171 30.85 12.56 5.95
N GLY A 172 31.62 13.63 5.75
CA GLY A 172 33.08 13.60 5.84
C GLY A 172 33.55 13.36 7.27
N LEU A 173 34.63 12.58 7.44
CA LEU A 173 35.36 12.48 8.70
C LEU A 173 35.89 13.86 9.10
N GLU A 174 35.34 14.47 10.15
CA GLU A 174 36.11 15.43 10.95
C GLU A 174 36.03 15.21 12.47
N GLN A 175 35.37 14.15 12.96
CA GLN A 175 35.58 13.69 14.33
C GLN A 175 35.24 12.21 14.45
N GLU A 176 36.27 11.38 14.66
CA GLU A 176 36.12 10.01 15.17
C GLU A 176 35.60 10.07 16.60
N THR A 177 34.30 10.32 16.76
CA THR A 177 33.59 9.87 17.97
C THR A 177 33.06 8.47 17.71
N ALA A 178 33.13 7.61 18.72
CA ALA A 178 32.92 6.15 18.68
C ALA A 178 31.55 5.63 18.19
N ALA A 179 30.72 6.45 17.55
CA ALA A 179 29.50 6.06 16.84
C ALA A 179 29.79 6.09 15.33
N GLY A 180 29.77 4.92 14.69
CA GLY A 180 30.24 4.71 13.32
C GLY A 180 29.65 5.62 12.24
N LYS A 181 30.27 5.60 11.05
CA LYS A 181 29.89 6.31 9.81
C LYS A 181 28.36 6.52 9.70
N CYS A 182 27.88 7.73 10.01
CA CYS A 182 26.47 8.05 9.89
C CYS A 182 26.12 8.38 8.43
N ASN A 183 25.70 7.34 7.69
CA ASN A 183 25.10 7.52 6.38
C ASN A 183 23.66 7.99 6.55
N SER A 184 23.35 9.17 6.01
CA SER A 184 21.98 9.69 5.98
C SER A 184 21.37 9.47 4.60
N PHE A 185 20.07 9.22 4.53
CA PHE A 185 19.31 9.06 3.30
C PHE A 185 18.28 10.17 3.14
N LEU A 186 18.08 10.62 1.91
CA LEU A 186 17.09 11.64 1.57
C LEU A 186 15.72 11.00 1.33
N LEU A 187 14.73 11.45 2.10
CA LEU A 187 13.33 11.12 1.92
C LEU A 187 12.50 12.38 1.65
N ILE A 188 11.45 12.19 0.86
CA ILE A 188 10.48 13.20 0.48
C ILE A 188 9.11 12.75 0.96
N LYS A 189 8.34 13.67 1.53
CA LYS A 189 6.94 13.42 1.87
C LYS A 189 6.06 13.64 0.64
N ARG A 190 5.26 12.63 0.28
CA ARG A 190 4.25 12.76 -0.78
C ARG A 190 3.19 13.81 -0.40
N PRO A 191 2.54 14.45 -1.40
CA PRO A 191 1.42 15.35 -1.17
C PRO A 191 0.34 14.72 -0.27
N GLU A 192 -0.47 15.54 0.38
CA GLU A 192 -1.57 15.05 1.26
C GLU A 192 -2.76 14.47 0.48
N GLU A 193 -2.69 14.47 -0.86
CA GLU A 193 -3.70 13.90 -1.75
C GLU A 193 -3.08 12.93 -2.77
N GLY A 194 -3.91 12.02 -3.27
CA GLY A 194 -3.53 11.06 -4.30
C GLY A 194 -2.94 9.75 -3.75
N LEU A 195 -2.24 9.02 -4.64
CA LEU A 195 -1.69 7.70 -4.31
C LEU A 195 -0.62 7.83 -3.22
N LEU A 196 -0.77 7.05 -2.14
CA LEU A 196 0.14 7.01 -0.99
C LEU A 196 0.32 8.38 -0.31
N ALA A 197 -0.75 9.17 -0.28
CA ALA A 197 -0.78 10.51 0.30
C ALA A 197 -0.13 10.59 1.70
N GLY A 198 0.72 11.59 1.90
CA GLY A 198 1.37 11.88 3.17
C GLY A 198 2.45 10.89 3.61
N LEU A 199 2.74 9.84 2.84
CA LEU A 199 3.80 8.87 3.14
C LEU A 199 5.16 9.35 2.66
N TRP A 200 6.22 8.86 3.32
CA TRP A 200 7.60 9.15 2.95
C TRP A 200 8.08 8.18 1.87
N GLU A 201 8.83 8.70 0.90
CA GLU A 201 9.43 7.94 -0.19
C GLU A 201 10.81 8.47 -0.57
N PHE A 202 11.57 7.67 -1.32
CA PHE A 202 12.78 8.15 -1.98
C PHE A 202 12.41 9.00 -3.21
N PRO A 203 13.28 9.95 -3.64
CA PRO A 203 13.13 10.64 -4.91
C PRO A 203 12.68 9.73 -6.04
N SER A 204 11.50 10.03 -6.60
CA SER A 204 10.88 9.22 -7.64
C SER A 204 10.22 10.09 -8.70
N VAL A 205 10.46 9.76 -9.96
CA VAL A 205 9.85 10.39 -11.12
C VAL A 205 9.23 9.34 -12.03
N LEU A 206 8.01 9.60 -12.49
CA LEU A 206 7.36 8.77 -13.50
C LEU A 206 8.06 8.95 -14.85
N VAL A 207 8.30 7.84 -15.53
CA VAL A 207 8.94 7.81 -16.85
C VAL A 207 8.03 7.09 -17.86
N ASP A 208 8.12 7.48 -19.12
CA ASP A 208 7.43 6.80 -20.22
C ASP A 208 8.02 5.40 -20.42
N GLU A 209 7.19 4.40 -20.73
CA GLU A 209 7.61 3.01 -21.03
C GLU A 209 8.73 2.97 -22.09
N ARG A 210 8.68 3.89 -23.07
CA ARG A 210 9.66 4.00 -24.16
C ARG A 210 10.98 4.65 -23.75
N LYS A 211 11.05 5.27 -22.57
CA LYS A 211 12.20 6.04 -22.06
C LYS A 211 12.73 5.47 -20.75
N THR A 212 12.68 4.14 -20.62
CA THR A 212 13.11 3.41 -19.42
C THR A 212 14.60 3.06 -19.43
N ASP A 213 15.37 3.48 -20.45
CA ASP A 213 16.81 3.27 -20.48
C ASP A 213 17.55 4.10 -19.40
N PRO A 214 18.74 3.66 -18.95
CA PRO A 214 19.47 4.33 -17.89
C PRO A 214 19.76 5.81 -18.15
N LEU A 215 20.02 6.22 -19.40
CA LEU A 215 20.38 7.61 -19.73
C LEU A 215 19.18 8.53 -19.54
N ASN A 216 18.02 8.15 -20.10
CA ASN A 216 16.79 8.92 -19.93
C ASN A 216 16.35 8.98 -18.47
N ARG A 217 16.39 7.85 -17.75
CA ARG A 217 16.03 7.83 -16.32
C ARG A 217 16.90 8.76 -15.49
N ARG A 218 18.22 8.76 -15.72
CA ARG A 218 19.16 9.66 -15.03
C ARG A 218 18.88 11.11 -15.33
N LYS A 219 18.66 11.45 -16.61
CA LYS A 219 18.33 12.82 -17.04
C LYS A 219 17.05 13.36 -16.39
N GLU A 220 16.00 12.55 -16.32
CA GLU A 220 14.75 12.93 -15.65
C GLU A 220 14.95 13.10 -14.13
N MET A 221 15.70 12.20 -13.50
CA MET A 221 16.01 12.27 -12.07
C MET A 221 16.87 13.49 -11.73
N ASP A 222 17.89 13.81 -12.54
CA ASP A 222 18.78 14.94 -12.31
C ASP A 222 18.02 16.27 -12.42
N ARG A 223 17.09 16.37 -13.38
CA ARG A 223 16.17 17.52 -13.47
C ARG A 223 15.29 17.63 -12.24
N TYR A 224 14.74 16.50 -11.77
CA TYR A 224 13.87 16.47 -10.59
C TYR A 224 14.62 16.86 -9.32
N LEU A 225 15.82 16.32 -9.09
CA LEU A 225 16.65 16.66 -7.94
C LEU A 225 17.09 18.14 -7.98
N LYS A 226 17.46 18.66 -9.15
CA LYS A 226 17.79 20.09 -9.31
C LYS A 226 16.61 20.99 -8.95
N GLN A 227 15.39 20.64 -9.36
CA GLN A 227 14.18 21.38 -9.00
C GLN A 227 13.81 21.26 -7.52
N LEU A 228 14.02 20.10 -6.91
CA LEU A 228 13.54 19.81 -5.56
C LEU A 228 14.49 20.32 -4.47
N VAL A 229 15.79 20.13 -4.66
CA VAL A 229 16.83 20.30 -3.62
C VAL A 229 18.01 21.15 -4.07
N ASP A 230 17.95 21.79 -5.25
CA ASP A 230 19.05 22.59 -5.82
C ASP A 230 20.36 21.77 -5.91
N ILE A 231 20.24 20.45 -6.05
CA ILE A 231 21.39 19.55 -6.23
C ILE A 231 21.72 19.56 -7.72
N ASP A 232 22.79 20.30 -8.08
CA ASP A 232 23.37 20.21 -9.40
C ASP A 232 24.41 19.08 -9.46
N VAL A 233 23.97 17.92 -9.97
CA VAL A 233 24.82 16.74 -10.15
C VAL A 233 25.95 17.00 -11.14
N GLU A 234 25.79 17.95 -12.07
CA GLU A 234 26.78 18.25 -13.12
C GLU A 234 27.85 19.24 -12.66
N GLN A 235 27.54 20.15 -11.73
CA GLN A 235 28.46 21.22 -11.33
C GLN A 235 29.18 20.99 -9.98
N GLU A 236 28.63 20.20 -9.06
CA GLU A 236 29.30 19.93 -7.79
C GLU A 236 30.08 18.61 -7.81
N SER A 237 31.38 18.71 -7.49
CA SER A 237 32.35 17.61 -7.32
C SER A 237 32.08 16.70 -6.11
N ASN A 238 30.79 16.55 -5.76
CA ASN A 238 30.25 15.89 -4.59
C ASN A 238 29.63 14.52 -4.92
N LEU A 239 29.50 14.11 -6.19
CA LEU A 239 29.06 12.76 -6.55
C LEU A 239 30.18 11.73 -6.32
N VAL A 240 29.98 10.83 -5.37
CA VAL A 240 30.91 9.74 -5.05
C VAL A 240 30.64 8.50 -5.89
N LEU A 241 29.36 8.14 -6.03
CA LEU A 241 28.94 6.91 -6.71
C LEU A 241 27.53 7.10 -7.29
N ARG A 242 27.31 6.60 -8.51
CA ARG A 242 25.96 6.42 -9.06
C ARG A 242 25.86 5.10 -9.79
N GLU A 243 25.07 4.18 -9.26
CA GLU A 243 24.97 2.80 -9.76
C GLU A 243 23.52 2.40 -10.00
N ASP A 244 23.29 1.63 -11.05
CA ASP A 244 22.01 0.96 -11.28
C ASP A 244 21.95 -0.29 -10.40
N VAL A 245 20.95 -0.35 -9.53
CA VAL A 245 20.76 -1.45 -8.57
C VAL A 245 19.86 -2.54 -9.17
N GLY A 246 18.99 -2.17 -10.11
CA GLY A 246 18.04 -3.07 -10.77
C GLY A 246 16.60 -2.57 -10.70
N GLN A 247 15.65 -3.48 -10.91
CA GLN A 247 14.22 -3.15 -11.00
C GLN A 247 13.37 -3.93 -9.99
N HIS A 248 12.32 -3.27 -9.49
CA HIS A 248 11.30 -3.88 -8.65
C HIS A 248 9.90 -3.55 -9.17
N VAL A 249 9.07 -4.58 -9.36
CA VAL A 249 7.66 -4.41 -9.73
C VAL A 249 6.82 -4.45 -8.47
N HIS A 250 6.13 -3.34 -8.19
CA HIS A 250 5.16 -3.23 -7.10
C HIS A 250 3.73 -3.19 -7.66
N ILE A 251 2.86 -4.06 -7.15
CA ILE A 251 1.49 -4.24 -7.67
C ILE A 251 0.49 -3.65 -6.69
N PHE A 252 -0.19 -2.59 -7.13
CA PHE A 252 -1.40 -2.05 -6.51
C PHE A 252 -2.64 -2.66 -7.15
N SER A 253 -3.81 -2.43 -6.57
CA SER A 253 -5.08 -2.94 -7.11
C SER A 253 -5.39 -2.47 -8.53
N HIS A 254 -4.95 -1.26 -8.90
CA HIS A 254 -5.23 -0.62 -10.19
C HIS A 254 -3.96 -0.25 -10.99
N ILE A 255 -2.76 -0.45 -10.41
CA ILE A 255 -1.48 -0.03 -11.01
C ILE A 255 -0.46 -1.16 -10.84
N ARG A 256 0.26 -1.47 -11.91
CA ARG A 256 1.50 -2.25 -11.88
C ARG A 256 2.66 -1.28 -12.08
N LEU A 257 3.31 -0.89 -10.99
CA LEU A 257 4.40 0.08 -10.99
C LEU A 257 5.75 -0.63 -11.11
N THR A 258 6.51 -0.35 -12.17
CA THR A 258 7.88 -0.84 -12.34
C THR A 258 8.84 0.25 -11.89
N MET A 259 9.55 0.02 -10.78
CA MET A 259 10.51 0.94 -10.22
C MET A 259 11.92 0.53 -10.65
N HIS A 260 12.60 1.40 -11.39
CA HIS A 260 14.01 1.28 -11.72
C HIS A 260 14.81 2.00 -10.64
N VAL A 261 15.63 1.26 -9.89
CA VAL A 261 16.30 1.73 -8.69
C VAL A 261 17.74 2.06 -9.01
N GLU A 262 18.15 3.28 -8.71
CA GLU A 262 19.55 3.68 -8.68
C GLU A 262 19.98 4.09 -7.27
N LEU A 263 21.24 3.83 -6.95
CA LEU A 263 21.91 4.31 -5.75
C LEU A 263 22.78 5.50 -6.15
N MET A 264 22.56 6.65 -5.51
CA MET A 264 23.40 7.83 -5.63
C MET A 264 24.03 8.14 -4.27
N VAL A 265 25.36 8.18 -4.20
CA VAL A 265 26.11 8.57 -3.00
C VAL A 265 26.72 9.93 -3.25
N LEU A 266 26.35 10.89 -2.41
CA LEU A 266 26.83 12.26 -2.44
C LEU A 266 27.69 12.54 -1.20
N LYS A 267 28.75 13.33 -1.36
CA LYS A 267 29.58 13.88 -0.29
C LYS A 267 29.43 15.39 -0.33
N ILE A 268 28.64 15.95 0.57
CA ILE A 268 28.37 17.39 0.58
C ILE A 268 29.47 18.09 1.39
N LYS A 269 30.11 19.10 0.80
CA LYS A 269 31.04 20.00 1.50
C LYS A 269 30.24 21.16 2.10
N GLY A 270 29.63 20.95 3.26
CA GLY A 270 28.84 21.98 3.95
C GLY A 270 27.87 21.41 5.00
N ASP A 271 27.15 22.29 5.69
CA ASP A 271 26.13 21.88 6.65
C ASP A 271 24.95 21.22 5.92
N VAL A 272 24.75 19.94 6.22
CA VAL A 272 23.72 19.07 5.66
C VAL A 272 22.30 19.64 5.90
N GLY A 273 22.12 20.44 6.95
CA GLY A 273 20.86 21.12 7.26
C GLY A 273 20.38 22.10 6.19
N GLN A 274 21.28 22.68 5.39
CA GLN A 274 20.90 23.63 4.32
C GLN A 274 20.18 22.94 3.15
N VAL A 275 20.43 21.65 2.90
CA VAL A 275 19.76 20.87 1.84
C VAL A 275 18.27 20.67 2.17
N CYS A 276 17.93 20.50 3.45
CA CYS A 276 16.55 20.35 3.90
C CYS A 276 15.78 21.68 3.94
N ASN A 277 16.46 22.80 4.20
CA ASN A 277 15.84 24.13 4.28
C ASN A 277 15.57 24.78 2.91
N LYS A 278 16.12 24.21 1.82
CA LYS A 278 15.95 24.71 0.45
C LYS A 278 14.76 24.12 -0.32
N GLY A 279 13.93 23.27 0.29
CA GLY A 279 12.78 22.68 -0.37
C GLY A 279 11.84 23.76 -0.93
N GLN A 280 11.75 23.89 -2.25
CA GLN A 280 10.82 24.81 -2.90
C GLN A 280 9.41 24.19 -2.88
N GLY A 281 8.44 24.86 -2.23
CA GLY A 281 7.02 24.48 -2.23
C GLY A 281 6.53 23.71 -0.98
N SER A 282 5.34 23.09 -1.06
CA SER A 282 4.70 22.36 0.06
C SER A 282 5.35 21.02 0.41
N THR A 283 6.41 20.63 -0.30
CA THR A 283 7.06 19.32 -0.21
C THR A 283 8.04 19.27 0.96
N LYS A 284 7.78 18.40 1.94
CA LYS A 284 8.65 18.23 3.11
C LYS A 284 9.79 17.26 2.82
N LEU A 285 11.01 17.68 3.13
CA LEU A 285 12.24 16.88 3.00
C LEU A 285 12.70 16.41 4.38
N LYS A 286 13.26 15.21 4.45
CA LYS A 286 13.85 14.68 5.68
C LYS A 286 15.08 13.85 5.36
N LEU A 287 16.15 14.10 6.13
CA LEU A 287 17.32 13.24 6.17
C LEU A 287 17.20 12.28 7.34
N VAL A 288 17.43 11.01 7.05
CA VAL A 288 17.15 9.90 7.96
C VAL A 288 18.33 8.95 7.97
N ASP A 289 18.79 8.56 9.16
CA ASP A 289 19.83 7.57 9.31
C ASP A 289 19.30 6.15 9.04
N GLU A 290 20.22 5.19 8.92
CA GLU A 290 19.87 3.79 8.66
C GLU A 290 18.95 3.20 9.74
N SER A 291 19.15 3.55 11.02
CA SER A 291 18.34 3.03 12.12
C SER A 291 16.88 3.56 12.11
N SER A 292 16.69 4.82 11.72
CA SER A 292 15.35 5.42 11.65
C SER A 292 14.56 4.96 10.43
N ILE A 293 15.21 4.56 9.33
CA ILE A 293 14.51 4.01 8.15
C ILE A 293 13.71 2.76 8.51
N ASP A 294 14.29 1.88 9.33
CA ASP A 294 13.66 0.62 9.70
C ASP A 294 12.37 0.84 10.50
N SER A 295 12.36 1.84 11.39
CA SER A 295 11.23 2.21 12.25
C SER A 295 10.21 3.15 11.60
N MET A 296 10.53 3.75 10.45
CA MET A 296 9.62 4.65 9.74
C MET A 296 8.47 3.93 9.03
N GLY A 297 7.32 4.62 8.94
CA GLY A 297 6.13 4.20 8.20
C GLY A 297 6.30 4.27 6.68
N LEU A 298 7.26 3.51 6.14
CA LEU A 298 7.48 3.37 4.70
C LEU A 298 6.55 2.33 4.08
N THR A 299 6.19 2.53 2.81
CA THR A 299 5.40 1.55 2.06
C THR A 299 6.20 0.28 1.80
N SER A 300 5.52 -0.84 1.55
CA SER A 300 6.18 -2.11 1.23
C SER A 300 7.04 -2.03 -0.03
N GLY A 301 6.61 -1.25 -1.04
CA GLY A 301 7.41 -0.98 -2.24
C GLY A 301 8.71 -0.24 -1.93
N ILE A 302 8.63 0.86 -1.16
CA ILE A 302 9.81 1.66 -0.79
C ILE A 302 10.75 0.89 0.15
N ARG A 303 10.22 0.10 1.09
CA ARG A 303 11.03 -0.77 1.95
C ARG A 303 11.77 -1.83 1.12
N LYS A 304 11.15 -2.37 0.07
CA LYS A 304 11.82 -3.31 -0.83
C LYS A 304 12.94 -2.64 -1.63
N VAL A 305 12.72 -1.41 -2.11
CA VAL A 305 13.76 -0.59 -2.77
C VAL A 305 14.95 -0.39 -1.84
N TYR A 306 14.72 0.00 -0.58
CA TYR A 306 15.77 0.15 0.41
C TYR A 306 16.57 -1.14 0.63
N ASN A 307 15.87 -2.27 0.82
CA ASN A 307 16.50 -3.57 1.00
C ASN A 307 17.33 -4.01 -0.21
N MET A 308 16.92 -3.66 -1.44
CA MET A 308 17.70 -3.91 -2.65
C MET A 308 19.03 -3.14 -2.63
N VAL A 309 18.99 -1.87 -2.24
CA VAL A 309 20.20 -1.04 -2.09
C VAL A 309 21.12 -1.59 -1.02
N LYS A 310 20.57 -2.03 0.13
CA LYS A 310 21.35 -2.65 1.21
C LYS A 310 22.07 -3.91 0.74
N ALA A 311 21.34 -4.84 0.10
CA ALA A 311 21.92 -6.06 -0.47
C ALA A 311 22.97 -5.78 -1.55
N PHE A 312 22.73 -4.76 -2.39
CA PHE A 312 23.70 -4.32 -3.41
C PHE A 312 25.00 -3.82 -2.79
N LYS A 313 24.92 -3.02 -1.73
CA LYS A 313 26.09 -2.51 -1.00
C LYS A 313 26.87 -3.63 -0.32
N GLU A 314 26.18 -4.57 0.33
CA GLU A 314 26.80 -5.76 0.94
C GLU A 314 27.55 -6.59 -0.11
N LYS A 315 26.93 -6.86 -1.26
CA LYS A 315 27.57 -7.58 -2.37
C LYS A 315 28.84 -6.86 -2.87
N LYS A 316 28.79 -5.54 -3.06
CA LYS A 316 29.97 -4.77 -3.49
C LYS A 316 31.12 -4.82 -2.47
N LEU A 317 30.80 -4.79 -1.16
CA LEU A 317 31.82 -4.91 -0.11
C LEU A 317 32.50 -6.29 -0.12
N LEU A 318 31.71 -7.35 -0.31
CA LEU A 318 32.21 -8.72 -0.47
C LEU A 318 33.14 -8.83 -1.69
N GLU A 319 32.74 -8.30 -2.84
CA GLU A 319 33.56 -8.31 -4.07
C GLU A 319 34.87 -7.52 -3.92
N GLN A 320 34.85 -6.39 -3.19
CA GLN A 320 36.06 -5.61 -2.91
C GLN A 320 37.03 -6.33 -1.96
N SER A 321 36.52 -7.10 -1.00
CA SER A 321 37.33 -7.88 -0.07
C SER A 321 38.01 -9.10 -0.71
N GLN A 322 37.53 -9.55 -1.87
CA GLN A 322 38.02 -10.75 -2.58
C GLN A 322 39.03 -10.44 -3.70
N MET A 323 39.38 -9.17 -3.98
CA MET A 323 40.40 -8.84 -4.97
C MET A 323 41.83 -9.12 -4.45
N PRO A 324 42.65 -9.96 -5.12
CA PRO A 324 44.02 -10.21 -4.71
C PRO A 324 44.86 -8.93 -4.88
N THR A 325 45.53 -8.49 -3.82
CA THR A 325 46.55 -7.44 -3.91
C THR A 325 47.65 -7.86 -4.89
N ARG A 326 47.69 -7.27 -6.09
CA ARG A 326 48.82 -7.40 -7.01
C ARG A 326 50.09 -6.87 -6.32
N LYS A 327 50.94 -7.77 -5.82
CA LYS A 327 52.30 -7.45 -5.40
C LYS A 327 53.03 -6.83 -6.60
N ARG A 328 53.32 -5.53 -6.54
CA ARG A 328 54.31 -4.88 -7.43
C ARG A 328 55.65 -5.57 -7.20
N SER A 329 56.09 -6.40 -8.16
CA SER A 329 57.48 -6.88 -8.14
C SER A 329 58.39 -5.68 -8.46
N ARG A 330 59.22 -5.31 -7.49
CA ARG A 330 60.35 -4.39 -7.70
C ARG A 330 61.34 -5.13 -8.59
N ARG A 331 61.44 -4.75 -9.87
CA ARG A 331 62.62 -5.04 -10.69
C ARG A 331 63.79 -4.24 -10.09
N GLN A 332 64.67 -4.91 -9.35
CA GLN A 332 66.03 -4.40 -9.11
C GLN A 332 66.80 -4.57 -10.42
N LYS A 333 67.25 -3.44 -10.98
CA LYS A 333 68.35 -3.42 -11.96
C LYS A 333 69.64 -3.56 -11.17
N GLN A 334 70.41 -4.60 -11.47
CA GLN A 334 71.87 -4.59 -11.47
C GLN A 334 72.29 -4.93 -12.89
#